data_AF-A0A9W3HCW1-F1
#
_entry.id   AF-A0A9W3HCW1-F1
#
_cell.length_a   1.000
_cell.length_b   1.000
_cell.length_c   1.000
_cell.angle_alpha   90.00
_cell.angle_beta   90.00
_cell.angle_gamma   90.00
#
_symmetry.space_group_name_H-M   'P 1'
#
loop_
_entity.id
_entity.type
_entity.pdbx_description
1 polymer ?
#
loop_
_entity_poly.entity_id
_entity_poly.type
_entity_poly.pdbx_seq_one_letter_code
_entity_poly.pdbx_strand_id
1 'polypeptide(L)'
;MKTGTIFVLVAFIMVGMEVACAQRPPLRGRQRPGVCPEVPKGMAGICAEMCSGDESCPKGMKCCSNGCGHVCKLPVPKKGGSGDYVKGGPDVY
;
A
#
# COMPACT_ATOMS: atom_id res chain seq x y z
N MET A 1 -2.81 -30.40 35.69
CA MET A 1 -3.38 -30.44 34.32
C MET A 1 -4.05 -29.13 33.86
N LYS A 2 -4.63 -28.27 34.73
CA LYS A 2 -5.25 -27.00 34.30
C LYS A 2 -4.27 -25.95 33.74
N THR A 3 -3.05 -25.91 34.28
CA THR A 3 -2.03 -24.91 33.89
C THR A 3 -1.55 -25.10 32.46
N GLY A 4 -1.40 -26.36 32.00
CA GLY A 4 -1.00 -26.66 30.62
C GLY A 4 -2.02 -26.15 29.60
N THR A 5 -3.31 -26.30 29.89
CA THR A 5 -4.37 -25.78 29.03
C THR A 5 -4.34 -24.25 28.96
N ILE A 6 -4.07 -23.57 30.08
CA ILE A 6 -3.95 -22.11 30.12
C ILE A 6 -2.75 -21.64 29.27
N PHE A 7 -1.59 -22.28 29.39
CA PHE A 7 -0.41 -21.92 28.58
C PHE A 7 -0.65 -22.12 27.07
N VAL A 8 -1.32 -23.21 26.69
CA VAL A 8 -1.67 -23.48 25.30
C VAL A 8 -2.64 -22.42 24.77
N LEU A 9 -3.67 -22.06 25.54
CA LEU A 9 -4.63 -21.03 25.15
C LEU A 9 -3.99 -19.64 25.01
N VAL A 10 -3.09 -19.25 25.92
CA VAL A 10 -2.37 -17.97 25.85
C VAL A 10 -1.46 -17.93 24.62
N ALA A 11 -0.77 -19.02 24.29
CA ALA A 11 0.06 -19.10 23.09
C ALA A 11 -0.76 -18.93 21.80
N PHE A 12 -1.92 -19.58 21.68
CA PHE A 12 -2.82 -19.41 20.53
C PHE A 12 -3.37 -17.98 20.39
N ILE A 13 -3.68 -17.33 21.50
CA ILE A 13 -4.18 -15.94 21.50
C ILE A 13 -3.09 -14.96 21.06
N MET A 14 -1.86 -15.11 21.54
CA MET A 14 -0.73 -14.25 21.17
C MET A 14 -0.34 -14.44 19.69
N VAL A 15 -0.32 -15.69 19.20
CA VAL A 15 -0.08 -15.98 17.78
C VAL A 15 -1.23 -15.49 16.90
N GLY A 16 -2.48 -15.57 17.37
CA GLY A 16 -3.67 -15.14 16.62
C GLY A 16 -3.78 -13.61 16.45
N MET A 17 -3.36 -12.83 17.46
CA MET A 17 -3.37 -11.36 17.37
C MET A 17 -2.29 -10.81 16.43
N GLU A 18 -1.15 -11.50 16.28
CA GLU A 18 -0.10 -11.15 15.30
C GLU A 18 -0.58 -11.35 13.84
N VAL A 19 -1.42 -12.36 13.60
CA VAL A 19 -1.98 -12.66 12.26
C VAL A 19 -2.99 -11.59 11.80
N ALA A 20 -3.57 -10.81 12.72
CA ALA A 20 -4.51 -9.74 12.39
C ALA A 20 -3.88 -8.53 11.68
N CYS A 21 -2.56 -8.34 11.82
CA CYS A 21 -1.82 -7.28 11.12
C CYS A 21 -1.28 -7.74 9.76
N ALA A 22 -0.96 -9.03 9.59
CA ALA A 22 -0.46 -9.58 8.34
C ALA A 22 -1.55 -9.84 7.28
N GLN A 23 -2.81 -9.97 7.69
CA GLN A 23 -3.95 -10.19 6.79
C GLN A 23 -4.72 -8.93 6.41
N ARG A 24 -4.32 -7.73 6.87
CA ARG A 24 -4.91 -6.53 6.28
C ARG A 24 -4.43 -6.49 4.83
N PRO A 25 -5.31 -6.70 3.83
CA PRO A 25 -4.94 -6.31 2.47
C PRO A 25 -4.46 -4.87 2.56
N PRO A 26 -3.41 -4.46 1.83
CA PRO A 26 -2.97 -3.08 1.87
C PRO A 26 -4.22 -2.26 1.64
N LEU A 27 -4.62 -1.49 2.66
CA LEU A 27 -5.75 -0.58 2.55
C LEU A 27 -5.37 0.22 1.33
N ARG A 28 -6.05 -0.04 0.23
CA ARG A 28 -5.73 0.55 -1.06
C ARG A 28 -6.24 1.97 -0.90
N GLY A 29 -5.42 2.77 -0.20
CA GLY A 29 -5.68 4.14 0.19
C GLY A 29 -6.20 4.86 -1.04
N ARG A 30 -7.18 5.73 -0.82
CA ARG A 30 -7.96 6.42 -1.86
C ARG A 30 -7.11 6.66 -3.10
N GLN A 31 -7.26 5.80 -4.12
CA GLN A 31 -6.35 5.83 -5.26
C GLN A 31 -6.62 7.09 -6.07
N ARG A 32 -5.64 7.98 -6.13
CA ARG A 32 -5.69 9.14 -7.02
C ARG A 32 -5.58 8.67 -8.49
N PRO A 33 -6.20 9.37 -9.44
CA PRO A 33 -6.11 9.05 -10.86
C PRO A 33 -4.67 8.92 -11.36
N GLY A 34 -4.48 8.13 -12.42
CA GLY A 34 -3.17 7.83 -13.00
C GLY A 34 -2.49 6.60 -12.39
N VAL A 35 -1.35 6.21 -12.97
CA VAL A 35 -0.59 5.02 -12.58
C VAL A 35 0.81 5.40 -12.09
N CYS A 36 1.42 4.54 -11.27
CA CYS A 36 2.81 4.73 -10.85
C CYS A 36 3.75 4.60 -12.06
N PRO A 37 4.82 5.41 -12.14
CA PRO A 37 5.85 5.22 -13.14
C PRO A 37 6.49 3.83 -12.99
N GLU A 38 6.86 3.23 -14.11
CA GLU A 38 7.54 1.93 -14.12
C GLU A 38 8.92 2.06 -13.43
N VAL A 39 9.20 1.12 -12.53
CA VAL A 39 10.53 0.98 -11.94
C VAL A 39 11.36 0.08 -12.87
N PRO A 40 12.59 0.49 -13.27
CA PRO A 40 13.46 -0.35 -14.08
C PRO A 40 13.69 -1.72 -13.44
N LYS A 41 13.62 -2.79 -14.25
CA LYS A 41 13.83 -4.16 -13.77
C LYS A 41 15.22 -4.29 -13.14
N GLY A 42 15.29 -4.92 -11.96
CA GLY A 42 16.54 -5.12 -11.24
C GLY A 42 17.05 -3.88 -10.48
N MET A 43 16.32 -2.76 -10.51
CA MET A 43 16.59 -1.64 -9.63
C MET A 43 15.62 -1.64 -8.45
N ALA A 44 16.19 -1.64 -7.24
CA ALA A 44 15.47 -1.35 -6.02
C ALA A 44 15.94 0.00 -5.50
N GLY A 45 14.99 0.88 -5.18
CA GLY A 45 15.28 2.09 -4.42
C GLY A 45 15.60 1.78 -2.96
N ILE A 46 15.73 2.82 -2.16
CA ILE A 46 15.93 2.68 -0.70
C ILE A 46 14.74 1.93 -0.10
N CYS A 47 15.04 0.90 0.70
CA CYS A 47 14.08 0.10 1.46
C CYS A 47 13.52 0.88 2.66
N ALA A 48 12.74 1.91 2.37
CA ALA A 48 12.11 2.72 3.39
C ALA A 48 10.69 3.10 3.00
N GLU A 49 9.78 3.04 3.97
CA GLU A 49 8.37 3.37 3.83
C GLU A 49 8.17 4.86 4.09
N MET A 50 8.30 5.67 3.03
CA MET A 50 8.13 7.13 3.11
C MET A 50 6.67 7.56 2.99
N CYS A 51 5.79 6.65 2.58
CA CYS A 51 4.35 6.85 2.49
C CYS A 51 3.63 5.50 2.66
N SER A 52 2.41 5.51 3.18
CA SER A 52 1.57 4.30 3.30
C SER A 52 0.38 4.29 2.34
N GLY A 53 0.09 5.43 1.70
CA GLY A 53 -0.98 5.59 0.72
C GLY A 53 -0.90 6.93 0.01
N ASP A 54 -1.74 7.12 -1.02
CA ASP A 54 -1.75 8.36 -1.83
C ASP A 54 -2.05 9.60 -0.97
N GLU A 55 -2.83 9.44 0.10
CA GLU A 55 -3.14 10.46 1.10
C GLU A 55 -1.94 10.91 1.94
N SER A 56 -0.92 10.06 2.12
CA SER A 56 0.33 10.43 2.78
C SER A 56 1.18 11.37 1.91
N CYS A 57 0.88 11.46 0.61
CA CYS A 57 1.62 12.26 -0.35
C CYS A 57 0.99 13.63 -0.59
N PRO A 58 1.81 14.67 -0.92
CA PRO A 58 1.32 15.97 -1.36
C PRO A 58 0.27 15.87 -2.47
N LYS A 59 -0.61 16.86 -2.57
CA LYS A 59 -1.73 16.88 -3.54
C LYS A 59 -1.24 16.53 -4.95
N GLY A 60 -1.94 15.61 -5.61
CA GLY A 60 -1.61 15.17 -6.99
C GLY A 60 -0.52 14.10 -7.12
N MET A 61 0.14 13.68 -6.03
CA MET A 61 1.12 12.59 -6.05
C MET A 61 0.53 11.25 -5.62
N LYS A 62 1.16 10.14 -6.03
CA LYS A 62 0.79 8.78 -5.63
C LYS A 62 1.90 8.16 -4.79
N CYS A 63 1.52 7.31 -3.85
CA CYS A 63 2.46 6.49 -3.11
C CYS A 63 2.80 5.25 -3.91
N CYS A 64 4.03 5.18 -4.41
CA CYS A 64 4.46 4.19 -5.39
C CYS A 64 5.59 3.34 -4.83
N SER A 65 5.54 2.03 -5.09
CA SER A 65 6.67 1.15 -4.79
C SER A 65 7.87 1.54 -5.64
N ASN A 66 9.04 1.63 -5.01
CA ASN A 66 10.33 1.81 -5.68
C ASN A 66 11.08 0.47 -5.89
N GLY A 67 10.39 -0.66 -5.73
CA GLY A 67 10.98 -2.00 -5.77
C GLY A 67 11.41 -2.55 -4.41
N CYS A 68 11.54 -1.72 -3.36
CA CYS A 68 11.77 -2.19 -1.99
C CYS A 68 10.84 -1.57 -0.96
N GLY A 69 10.71 -0.24 -0.97
CA GLY A 69 9.76 0.50 -0.14
C GLY A 69 8.82 1.38 -0.97
N HIS A 70 8.19 2.35 -0.32
CA HIS A 70 7.23 3.26 -0.94
C HIS A 70 7.67 4.72 -0.88
N VAL A 71 7.51 5.43 -1.99
CA VAL A 71 7.87 6.83 -2.15
C VAL A 71 6.81 7.58 -2.96
N CYS A 72 6.62 8.87 -2.65
CA CYS A 72 5.70 9.71 -3.41
C CYS A 72 6.27 10.01 -4.80
N LYS A 73 5.47 9.75 -5.84
CA LYS A 73 5.80 10.03 -7.25
C LYS A 73 4.65 10.72 -7.96
N LEU A 74 4.98 11.49 -8.98
CA LEU A 74 3.97 12.01 -9.90
C LEU A 74 3.36 10.84 -10.70
N PRO A 75 2.02 10.77 -10.81
CA PRO A 75 1.38 9.76 -11.62
C PRO A 75 1.65 9.98 -13.11
N VAL A 76 1.69 8.89 -13.87
CA VAL A 76 1.69 8.92 -15.33
C VAL A 76 0.31 8.51 -15.87
N PRO A 77 -0.08 8.96 -17.07
CA PRO A 77 -1.29 8.47 -17.73
C PRO A 77 -1.22 6.97 -17.97
N LYS A 78 -2.35 6.25 -17.81
CA LYS A 78 -2.43 4.84 -18.19
C LYS A 78 -2.35 4.76 -19.72
N LYS A 79 -1.36 4.06 -20.27
CA LYS A 79 -1.33 3.75 -21.72
C LYS A 79 -2.57 2.90 -22.04
N GLY A 80 -3.53 3.49 -22.74
CA GLY A 80 -4.87 2.91 -22.93
C GLY A 80 -4.89 1.85 -24.02
N GLY A 81 -5.29 0.63 -23.66
CA GLY A 81 -6.17 -0.17 -24.51
C GLY A 81 -7.58 0.01 -23.96
N SER A 82 -8.45 0.65 -24.74
CA SER A 82 -9.89 0.85 -24.49
C SER A 82 -10.29 1.77 -23.31
N GLY A 83 -10.68 3.00 -23.65
CA GLY A 83 -12.02 3.50 -23.31
C GLY A 83 -12.32 4.16 -21.97
N ASP A 84 -11.62 3.86 -20.87
CA ASP A 84 -12.04 4.37 -19.55
C ASP A 84 -11.14 5.51 -19.04
N TYR A 85 -11.38 6.72 -19.53
CA TYR A 85 -10.94 7.93 -18.84
C TYR A 85 -11.76 8.03 -17.54
N VAL A 86 -11.22 7.54 -16.44
CA VAL A 86 -11.75 7.89 -15.11
C VAL A 86 -11.45 9.38 -14.93
N LYS A 87 -12.44 10.22 -15.26
CA LYS A 87 -12.47 11.64 -14.91
C LYS A 87 -12.04 11.73 -13.45
N GLY A 88 -10.83 12.26 -13.23
CA GLY A 88 -10.47 12.78 -11.91
C GLY A 88 -11.59 13.75 -11.51
N GLY A 89 -12.25 13.44 -10.39
CA GLY A 89 -13.30 14.28 -9.85
C GLY A 89 -12.80 15.72 -9.61
N PRO A 90 -13.71 16.69 -9.55
CA PRO A 90 -13.37 18.09 -9.40
C PRO A 90 -13.06 18.42 -7.94
N ASP A 91 -11.84 18.17 -7.49
CA ASP A 91 -11.31 18.71 -6.23
C ASP A 91 -9.95 19.44 -6.45
N VAL A 92 -9.81 20.03 -7.64
CA VAL A 92 -8.91 21.17 -7.87
C VAL A 92 -9.65 22.45 -7.46
N TYR A 93 -9.60 22.75 -6.16
CA TYR A 93 -9.43 24.11 -5.65
C TYR A 93 -8.33 24.06 -4.59
#